data_AF-B7PLD3-F1
#
_entry.id   AF-B7PLD3-F1
#
_cell.length_a   1.000
_cell.length_b   1.000
_cell.length_c   1.000
_cell.angle_alpha   90.00
_cell.angle_beta   90.00
_cell.angle_gamma   90.00
#
_symmetry.space_group_name_H-M   'P 1'
#
loop_
_entity.id
_entity.type
_entity.pdbx_description
1 polymer ?
#
loop_
_entity_poly.entity_id
_entity_poly.type
_entity_poly.pdbx_seq_one_letter_code
_entity_poly.pdbx_strand_id
1 'polypeptide(L)'
;MPEEYSKLCVPSEYWSCHRVPSLSGLVYCKLKMCDNEVLSERVVIFSRDSRPGVVYTVHLCGRMAEGGRVVSCEEAEVLLRDVDSYRLCGGAVPTSDVPRSYLTKGLEGQVVTREGTYFSNRCTGKEPTEGQACISCRYLRKALLTRRSRVQRSVKKHVRSITQKLRAAAQKNRRLLSRNANLQAQLKQMQDDKASKPDEVLQAEIATLPPKQQECVRQC
;
A
#
# COMPACT_ATOMS: atom_id res chain seq x y z
N MET A 1 29.90 24.25 -1.36
CA MET A 1 28.68 24.86 -1.93
C MET A 1 29.02 26.27 -2.40
N PRO A 2 28.52 26.75 -3.55
CA PRO A 2 28.64 28.16 -3.92
C PRO A 2 28.00 29.04 -2.85
N GLU A 3 28.64 30.15 -2.47
CA GLU A 3 28.13 31.02 -1.39
C GLU A 3 26.77 31.64 -1.73
N GLU A 4 26.48 31.82 -3.01
CA GLU A 4 25.22 32.36 -3.52
C GLU A 4 24.01 31.53 -3.04
N TYR A 5 24.15 30.20 -2.96
CA TYR A 5 23.08 29.31 -2.48
C TYR A 5 22.79 29.47 -0.97
N SER A 6 23.62 30.19 -0.21
CA SER A 6 23.34 30.50 1.21
C SER A 6 22.47 31.74 1.41
N LYS A 7 22.17 32.48 0.33
CA LYS A 7 21.39 33.72 0.33
C LYS A 7 20.19 33.67 -0.64
N LEU A 8 19.62 32.49 -0.85
CA LEU A 8 18.46 32.34 -1.73
C LEU A 8 17.25 33.09 -1.18
N CYS A 9 16.45 33.67 -2.08
CA CYS A 9 15.16 34.24 -1.73
C CYS A 9 14.19 33.12 -1.31
N VAL A 10 13.74 33.16 -0.05
CA VAL A 10 12.84 32.15 0.51
C VAL A 10 11.37 32.58 0.42
N PRO A 11 10.41 31.64 0.31
CA PRO A 11 9.00 31.97 0.08
C PRO A 11 8.28 32.62 1.27
N SER A 12 8.77 32.40 2.50
CA SER A 12 8.19 32.97 3.72
C SER A 12 9.23 33.05 4.83
N GLU A 13 8.93 33.83 5.88
CA GLU A 13 9.77 34.03 7.07
C GLU A 13 10.03 32.74 7.88
N TYR A 14 9.23 31.69 7.67
CA TYR A 14 9.36 30.41 8.37
C TYR A 14 10.46 29.51 7.81
N TRP A 15 11.08 29.92 6.70
CA TRP A 15 12.22 29.23 6.12
C TRP A 15 13.53 29.69 6.73
N SER A 16 14.40 28.74 7.04
CA SER A 16 15.73 29.00 7.55
C SER A 16 16.77 28.17 6.81
N CYS A 17 17.96 28.73 6.62
CA CYS A 17 19.09 28.09 5.94
C CYS A 17 20.16 27.71 6.96
N HIS A 18 20.58 26.44 6.92
CA HIS A 18 21.56 25.89 7.85
C HIS A 18 22.71 25.24 7.08
N ARG A 19 23.94 25.46 7.56
CA ARG A 19 25.10 24.65 7.18
C ARG A 19 25.22 23.50 8.18
N VAL A 20 25.18 22.28 7.67
CA VAL A 20 25.32 21.08 8.50
C VAL A 20 26.72 20.51 8.29
N PRO A 21 27.61 20.46 9.30
CA PRO A 21 29.01 20.05 9.12
C PRO A 21 29.20 18.65 8.53
N SER A 22 28.28 17.73 8.83
CA SER A 22 28.30 16.35 8.32
C SER A 22 27.80 16.22 6.87
N LEU A 23 27.40 17.33 6.24
CA LEU A 23 26.89 17.37 4.88
C LEU A 23 27.65 18.42 4.08
N SER A 24 28.18 18.06 2.91
CA SER A 24 28.75 19.02 1.96
C SER A 24 27.63 19.77 1.21
N GLY A 25 26.86 20.57 1.94
CA GLY A 25 25.58 21.09 1.49
C GLY A 25 24.99 22.20 2.37
N LEU A 26 23.83 22.67 1.93
CA LEU A 26 22.97 23.62 2.64
C LEU A 26 21.60 22.98 2.86
N VAL A 27 21.01 23.24 4.01
CA VAL A 27 19.69 22.72 4.38
C VAL A 27 18.74 23.89 4.58
N TYR A 28 17.74 23.99 3.73
CA TYR A 28 16.61 24.89 3.89
C TYR A 28 15.50 24.13 4.59
N CYS A 29 15.00 24.64 5.71
CA CYS A 29 13.87 24.04 6.41
C CYS A 29 12.78 25.06 6.72
N LYS A 30 11.54 24.66 6.49
CA LYS A 30 10.34 25.36 6.97
C LYS A 30 9.94 24.76 8.30
N LEU A 31 10.01 25.57 9.34
CA LEU A 31 9.63 25.17 10.69
C LEU A 31 8.12 25.32 10.90
N LYS A 32 7.56 24.44 11.73
CA LYS A 32 6.21 24.56 12.28
C LYS A 32 6.21 24.25 13.77
N MET A 33 5.22 24.79 14.47
CA MET A 33 4.94 24.45 15.87
C MET A 33 3.81 23.44 15.95
N CYS A 34 3.97 22.39 16.74
CA CYS A 34 2.92 21.41 17.06
C CYS A 34 3.04 21.05 18.53
N ASP A 35 2.00 21.30 19.35
CA ASP A 35 1.97 20.93 20.78
C ASP A 35 3.23 21.34 21.57
N ASN A 36 3.72 22.56 21.36
CA ASN A 36 4.98 23.11 21.90
C ASN A 36 6.28 22.46 21.40
N GLU A 37 6.22 21.60 20.41
CA GLU A 37 7.40 21.07 19.71
C GLU A 37 7.65 21.82 18.40
N VAL A 38 8.93 22.13 18.15
CA VAL A 38 9.39 22.67 16.86
C VAL A 38 9.66 21.51 15.92
N LEU A 39 8.93 21.45 14.80
CA LEU A 39 9.06 20.39 13.81
C LEU A 39 9.46 20.98 12.45
N SER A 40 10.30 20.26 11.72
CA SER A 40 10.60 20.59 10.32
C SER A 40 9.52 20.00 9.42
N GLU A 41 8.67 20.86 8.88
CA GLU A 41 7.55 20.47 8.03
C GLU A 41 8.03 20.15 6.60
N ARG A 42 8.91 21.00 6.07
CA ARG A 42 9.50 20.90 4.75
C ARG A 42 11.00 21.10 4.86
N VAL A 43 11.78 20.28 4.16
CA VAL A 43 13.23 20.40 4.12
C VAL A 43 13.70 20.24 2.67
N VAL A 44 14.53 21.15 2.20
CA VAL A 44 15.23 21.04 0.92
C VAL A 44 16.73 21.04 1.21
N ILE A 45 17.38 19.97 0.81
CA ILE A 45 18.83 19.80 0.98
C ILE A 45 19.48 20.04 -0.37
N PHE A 46 20.36 21.02 -0.43
CA PHE A 46 21.21 21.27 -1.59
C PHE A 46 22.61 20.74 -1.29
N SER A 47 23.12 19.87 -2.15
CA SER A 47 24.44 19.24 -2.00
C SER A 47 25.23 19.32 -3.30
N ARG A 48 26.55 19.42 -3.18
CA ARG A 48 27.44 19.44 -4.34
C ARG A 48 27.86 18.02 -4.68
N ASP A 49 27.89 17.72 -5.98
CA ASP A 49 28.53 16.52 -6.52
C ASP A 49 29.56 16.87 -7.60
N SER A 50 30.08 15.87 -8.31
CA SER A 50 31.12 16.04 -9.34
C SER A 50 30.59 16.62 -10.66
N ARG A 51 29.28 16.80 -10.82
CA ARG A 51 28.65 17.26 -12.07
C ARG A 51 28.32 18.75 -12.00
N PRO A 52 28.13 19.43 -13.15
CA PRO A 52 27.66 20.82 -13.16
C PRO A 52 26.33 20.97 -12.41
N GLY A 53 26.14 22.10 -11.70
CA GLY A 53 24.95 22.38 -10.90
C GLY A 53 25.00 21.82 -9.48
N VAL A 54 23.84 21.79 -8.82
CA VAL A 54 23.64 21.38 -7.42
C VAL A 54 22.56 20.32 -7.35
N VAL A 55 22.84 19.21 -6.65
CA VAL A 55 21.86 18.16 -6.39
C VAL A 55 20.95 18.62 -5.27
N TYR A 56 19.65 18.42 -5.42
CA TYR A 56 18.68 18.67 -4.35
C TYR A 56 17.93 17.40 -3.94
N THR A 57 17.55 17.34 -2.66
CA THR A 57 16.54 16.40 -2.16
C THR A 57 15.50 17.14 -1.34
N VAL A 58 14.23 16.85 -1.60
CA VAL A 58 13.10 17.43 -0.86
C VAL A 58 12.56 16.38 0.09
N HIS A 59 12.43 16.76 1.35
CA HIS A 59 11.83 15.95 2.39
C HIS A 59 10.57 16.66 2.93
N LEU A 60 9.45 15.96 2.85
CA LEU A 60 8.17 16.43 3.39
C LEU A 60 7.81 15.60 4.62
N CYS A 61 7.60 16.27 5.75
CA CYS A 61 7.42 15.65 7.05
C CYS A 61 8.53 14.60 7.34
N GLY A 62 9.79 14.86 6.96
CA GLY A 62 10.89 13.90 7.14
C GLY A 62 10.86 12.64 6.26
N ARG A 63 10.12 12.63 5.13
CA ARG A 63 10.23 11.59 4.08
C ARG A 63 10.74 12.23 2.80
N MET A 64 11.69 11.58 2.14
CA MET A 64 12.14 12.00 0.81
C MET A 64 10.97 11.90 -0.17
N ALA A 65 10.59 13.03 -0.75
CA ALA A 65 9.46 13.16 -1.66
C ALA A 65 9.93 13.20 -3.12
N GLU A 66 11.05 13.88 -3.37
CA GLU A 66 11.66 14.03 -4.69
C GLU A 66 13.14 14.41 -4.54
N GLY A 67 13.87 14.31 -5.64
CA GLY A 67 15.24 14.77 -5.75
C GLY A 67 15.59 14.99 -7.21
N GLY A 68 16.58 15.83 -7.44
CA GLY A 68 16.96 16.24 -8.78
C GLY A 68 18.19 17.11 -8.77
N ARG A 69 18.29 17.99 -9.78
CA ARG A 69 19.38 18.93 -9.95
C ARG A 69 18.84 20.28 -10.39
N VAL A 70 19.46 21.33 -9.87
CA VAL A 70 19.28 22.71 -10.34
C VAL A 70 20.63 23.24 -10.84
N VAL A 71 20.62 24.08 -11.86
CA VAL A 71 21.84 24.66 -12.45
C VAL A 71 22.07 26.12 -12.06
N SER A 72 21.03 26.80 -11.53
CA SER A 72 21.11 28.20 -11.10
C SER A 72 20.44 28.45 -9.75
N CYS A 73 20.78 29.58 -9.12
CA CYS A 73 20.12 30.05 -7.90
C CYS A 73 18.64 30.35 -8.14
N GLU A 74 18.29 30.88 -9.31
CA GLU A 74 16.90 31.16 -9.71
C GLU A 74 16.05 29.88 -9.73
N GLU A 75 16.58 28.79 -10.30
CA GLU A 75 15.92 27.48 -10.26
C GLU A 75 15.77 26.94 -8.84
N ALA A 76 16.78 27.16 -7.99
CA ALA A 76 16.73 26.77 -6.59
C ALA A 76 15.64 27.55 -5.81
N GLU A 77 15.45 28.84 -6.09
CA GLU A 77 14.39 29.66 -5.50
C GLU A 77 13.00 29.26 -6.00
N VAL A 78 12.86 28.94 -7.29
CA VAL A 78 11.62 28.38 -7.85
C VAL A 78 11.29 27.07 -7.13
N LEU A 79 12.27 26.17 -6.97
CA LEU A 79 12.09 24.91 -6.24
C LEU A 79 11.61 25.17 -4.80
N LEU A 80 12.19 26.13 -4.08
CA LEU A 80 11.75 26.46 -2.72
C LEU A 80 10.29 26.94 -2.71
N ARG A 81 9.87 27.77 -3.67
CA ARG A 81 8.47 28.21 -3.82
C ARG A 81 7.54 27.05 -4.13
N ASP A 82 7.94 26.15 -5.03
CA ASP A 82 7.15 24.96 -5.38
C ASP A 82 6.98 24.04 -4.17
N VAL A 83 8.06 23.79 -3.42
CA VAL A 83 8.02 22.97 -2.21
C VAL A 83 7.14 23.60 -1.13
N ASP A 84 7.18 24.93 -0.98
CA ASP A 84 6.30 25.65 -0.06
C ASP A 84 4.82 25.47 -0.41
N SER A 85 4.49 25.48 -1.71
CA SER A 85 3.14 25.32 -2.22
C SER A 85 2.58 23.89 -2.08
N TYR A 86 3.43 22.90 -1.82
CA TYR A 86 2.97 21.52 -1.69
C TYR A 86 2.00 21.31 -0.54
N ARG A 87 0.88 20.69 -0.88
CA ARG A 87 -0.08 20.18 0.09
C ARG A 87 0.45 18.89 0.70
N LEU A 88 0.35 18.80 2.02
CA LEU A 88 0.88 17.67 2.78
C LEU A 88 -0.20 16.64 3.03
N CYS A 89 0.16 15.37 2.89
CA CYS A 89 -0.71 14.26 3.19
C CYS A 89 -1.09 14.29 4.68
N GLY A 90 -2.39 14.30 4.99
CA GLY A 90 -2.91 14.24 6.36
C GLY A 90 -2.83 12.85 7.03
N GLY A 91 -2.23 11.85 6.35
CA GLY A 91 -2.10 10.50 6.87
C GLY A 91 -3.31 9.60 6.63
N ALA A 92 -3.28 8.40 7.21
CA ALA A 92 -4.29 7.38 7.03
C ALA A 92 -5.44 7.52 8.04
N VAL A 93 -5.14 7.54 9.34
CA VAL A 93 -6.13 7.63 10.42
C VAL A 93 -5.45 8.06 11.73
N PRO A 94 -6.13 8.82 12.60
CA PRO A 94 -5.64 9.09 13.96
C PRO A 94 -5.36 7.81 14.75
N THR A 95 -4.34 7.85 15.60
CA THR A 95 -3.97 6.73 16.49
C THR A 95 -5.03 6.46 17.56
N SER A 96 -5.80 7.49 17.94
CA SER A 96 -6.97 7.39 18.83
C SER A 96 -8.05 6.46 18.27
N ASP A 97 -8.21 6.41 16.95
CA ASP A 97 -9.28 5.64 16.30
C ASP A 97 -8.96 4.15 16.18
N VAL A 98 -7.67 3.81 16.11
CA VAL A 98 -7.18 2.44 15.94
C VAL A 98 -6.03 2.20 16.92
N PRO A 99 -6.32 1.76 18.16
CA PRO A 99 -5.28 1.47 19.14
C PRO A 99 -4.21 0.53 18.59
N ARG A 100 -2.95 0.75 18.99
CA ARG A 100 -1.82 -0.09 18.55
C ARG A 100 -2.04 -1.58 18.82
N SER A 101 -2.74 -1.92 19.91
CA SER A 101 -3.13 -3.29 20.26
C SER A 101 -4.02 -3.99 19.21
N TYR A 102 -4.67 -3.23 18.33
CA TYR A 102 -5.46 -3.80 17.24
C TYR A 102 -4.60 -4.20 16.04
N LEU A 103 -3.36 -3.71 15.94
CA LEU A 103 -2.50 -3.97 14.80
C LEU A 103 -1.98 -5.41 14.81
N THR A 104 -1.83 -5.99 13.63
CA THR A 104 -1.07 -7.23 13.44
C THR A 104 0.39 -6.87 13.14
N LYS A 105 1.33 -7.79 13.37
CA LYS A 105 2.76 -7.57 13.01
C LYS A 105 2.94 -7.07 11.56
N GLY A 106 2.15 -7.62 10.63
CA GLY A 106 2.18 -7.20 9.22
C GLY A 106 1.67 -5.77 8.98
N LEU A 107 0.71 -5.28 9.78
CA LEU A 107 0.27 -3.88 9.72
C LEU A 107 1.25 -2.97 10.45
N GLU A 108 1.80 -3.39 11.59
CA GLU A 108 2.83 -2.64 12.30
C GLU A 108 4.04 -2.31 11.42
N GLY A 109 4.48 -3.27 10.59
CA GLY A 109 5.57 -3.05 9.63
C GLY A 109 5.24 -2.08 8.48
N GLN A 110 3.97 -1.71 8.31
CA GLN A 110 3.51 -0.81 7.24
C GLN A 110 3.16 0.60 7.76
N VAL A 111 3.09 0.80 9.07
CA VAL A 111 2.70 2.08 9.68
C VAL A 111 3.90 2.84 10.22
N VAL A 112 3.78 4.16 10.16
CA VAL A 112 4.67 5.12 10.82
C VAL A 112 3.76 6.08 11.56
N THR A 113 4.10 6.42 12.81
CA THR A 113 3.28 7.34 13.61
C THR A 113 3.94 8.72 13.62
N ARG A 114 3.16 9.77 13.38
CA ARG A 114 3.60 11.18 13.43
C ARG A 114 2.42 12.01 13.90
N GLU A 115 2.66 12.92 14.86
CA GLU A 115 1.62 13.87 15.32
C GLU A 115 0.30 13.15 15.62
N GLY A 116 0.38 12.05 16.39
CA GLY A 116 -0.79 11.24 16.76
C GLY A 116 -1.51 10.55 15.60
N THR A 117 -0.95 10.51 14.40
CA THR A 117 -1.59 9.98 13.18
C THR A 117 -0.76 8.86 12.54
N TYR A 118 -1.43 7.82 12.04
CA TYR A 118 -0.78 6.77 11.27
C TYR A 118 -0.58 7.15 9.82
N PHE A 119 0.61 6.92 9.30
CA PHE A 119 1.01 7.08 7.91
C PHE A 119 1.49 5.74 7.36
N SER A 120 1.39 5.56 6.03
CA SER A 120 2.09 4.45 5.38
C SER A 120 3.59 4.70 5.40
N ASN A 121 4.39 3.66 5.63
CA ASN A 121 5.84 3.71 5.46
C ASN A 121 6.27 4.06 4.01
N ARG A 122 5.36 3.94 3.03
CA ARG A 122 5.53 4.36 1.63
C ARG A 122 4.90 5.73 1.33
N CYS A 123 4.54 6.51 2.34
CA CYS A 123 4.02 7.86 2.13
C CYS A 123 5.14 8.81 1.70
N THR A 124 4.95 9.51 0.58
CA THR A 124 5.86 10.54 0.06
C THR A 124 5.63 11.94 0.66
N GLY A 125 4.75 12.06 1.65
CA GLY A 125 4.35 13.33 2.26
C GLY A 125 3.44 14.23 1.41
N LYS A 126 3.28 13.98 0.10
CA LYS A 126 2.43 14.80 -0.79
C LYS A 126 0.97 14.35 -0.79
N GLU A 127 0.07 15.32 -0.83
CA GLU A 127 -1.36 15.14 -1.13
C GLU A 127 -1.60 15.19 -2.66
N PRO A 128 -2.31 14.21 -3.26
CA PRO A 128 -2.60 14.22 -4.70
C PRO A 128 -3.75 15.14 -5.09
N THR A 129 -4.69 15.40 -4.19
CA THR A 129 -5.91 16.19 -4.41
C THR A 129 -6.36 16.75 -3.08
N GLU A 130 -6.95 17.95 -3.06
CA GLU A 130 -7.36 18.64 -1.84
C GLU A 130 -8.15 17.76 -0.86
N GLY A 131 -7.68 17.70 0.38
CA GLY A 131 -8.30 16.93 1.46
C GLY A 131 -8.20 15.40 1.32
N GLN A 132 -7.41 14.88 0.37
CA GLN A 132 -7.20 13.45 0.16
C GLN A 132 -5.82 13.00 0.62
N ALA A 133 -5.81 11.93 1.42
CA ALA A 133 -4.56 11.23 1.71
C ALA A 133 -3.92 10.66 0.42
N CYS A 134 -2.59 10.52 0.43
CA CYS A 134 -1.88 9.87 -0.67
C CYS A 134 -2.38 8.42 -0.90
N ILE A 135 -2.13 7.87 -2.09
CA ILE A 135 -2.57 6.51 -2.46
C ILE A 135 -2.18 5.45 -1.40
N SER A 136 -0.95 5.49 -0.90
CA SER A 136 -0.45 4.54 0.11
C SER A 136 -1.18 4.71 1.44
N CYS A 137 -1.43 5.93 1.90
CA CYS A 137 -2.20 6.20 3.12
C CYS A 137 -3.68 5.84 2.97
N ARG A 138 -4.29 5.99 1.78
CA ARG A 138 -5.67 5.54 1.50
C ARG A 138 -5.81 4.02 1.62
N TYR A 139 -4.88 3.26 1.03
CA TYR A 139 -4.87 1.80 1.17
C TYR A 139 -4.65 1.37 2.62
N LEU A 140 -3.70 2.01 3.30
CA LEU A 140 -3.46 1.75 4.72
C LEU A 140 -4.70 2.05 5.57
N ARG A 141 -5.40 3.17 5.33
CA ARG A 141 -6.64 3.53 6.04
C ARG A 141 -7.67 2.41 5.93
N LYS A 142 -7.90 1.89 4.71
CA LYS A 142 -8.82 0.78 4.50
C LYS A 142 -8.40 -0.47 5.28
N ALA A 143 -7.11 -0.79 5.30
CA ALA A 143 -6.59 -1.93 6.05
C ALA A 143 -6.76 -1.76 7.57
N LEU A 144 -6.45 -0.58 8.11
CA LEU A 144 -6.60 -0.24 9.53
C LEU A 144 -8.06 -0.28 9.98
N LEU A 145 -8.97 0.33 9.22
CA LEU A 145 -10.41 0.33 9.53
C LEU A 145 -11.01 -1.08 9.42
N THR A 146 -10.58 -1.87 8.43
CA THR A 146 -11.00 -3.27 8.31
C THR A 146 -10.54 -4.08 9.52
N ARG A 147 -9.30 -3.85 10.00
CA ARG A 147 -8.78 -4.51 11.18
C ARG A 147 -9.54 -4.12 12.44
N ARG A 148 -9.78 -2.81 12.66
CA ARG A 148 -10.62 -2.29 13.75
C ARG A 148 -11.99 -2.98 13.76
N SER A 149 -12.67 -3.00 12.62
CA SER A 149 -13.98 -3.65 12.47
C SER A 149 -13.92 -5.15 12.80
N ARG A 150 -12.89 -5.86 12.33
CA ARG A 150 -12.69 -7.29 12.65
C ARG A 150 -12.50 -7.52 14.14
N VAL A 151 -11.66 -6.72 14.81
CA VAL A 151 -11.40 -6.84 16.25
C VAL A 151 -12.68 -6.56 17.05
N GLN A 152 -13.37 -5.46 16.74
CA GLN A 152 -14.63 -5.11 17.40
C GLN A 152 -15.71 -6.19 17.21
N ARG A 153 -15.78 -6.82 16.03
CA ARG A 153 -16.70 -7.94 15.78
C ARG A 153 -16.26 -9.23 16.47
N SER A 154 -14.97 -9.50 16.63
CA SER A 154 -14.51 -10.69 17.35
C SER A 154 -14.79 -10.60 18.84
N VAL A 155 -14.67 -9.41 19.44
CA VAL A 155 -15.10 -9.19 20.84
C VAL A 155 -16.60 -9.43 20.99
N LYS A 156 -17.40 -9.05 19.99
CA LYS A 156 -18.86 -9.25 19.96
C LYS A 156 -19.30 -10.64 19.48
N LYS A 157 -18.39 -11.55 19.11
CA LYS A 157 -18.79 -12.93 18.78
C LYS A 157 -19.19 -13.62 20.08
N HIS A 158 -20.49 -13.67 20.35
CA HIS A 158 -21.04 -14.69 21.24
C HIS A 158 -20.45 -16.03 20.82
N VAL A 159 -19.73 -16.67 21.74
CA VAL A 159 -19.24 -18.02 21.55
C VAL A 159 -20.47 -18.86 21.26
N ARG A 160 -20.64 -19.26 19.99
CA ARG A 160 -21.72 -20.18 19.62
C ARG A 160 -21.64 -21.35 20.57
N SER A 161 -22.75 -21.66 21.24
CA SER A 161 -22.79 -22.81 22.12
C SER A 161 -22.36 -24.06 21.33
N ILE A 162 -21.80 -25.05 22.03
CA ILE A 162 -21.35 -26.31 21.42
C ILE A 162 -22.47 -26.89 20.55
N THR A 163 -23.72 -26.81 21.01
CA THR A 163 -24.93 -27.22 20.29
C THR A 163 -25.12 -26.50 18.94
N GLN A 164 -24.92 -25.18 18.88
CA GLN A 164 -25.02 -24.42 17.63
C GLN A 164 -23.92 -24.78 16.64
N LYS A 165 -22.69 -25.03 17.12
CA LYS A 165 -21.57 -25.50 16.29
C LYS A 165 -21.88 -26.89 15.71
N LEU A 166 -22.41 -27.79 16.53
CA LEU A 166 -22.72 -29.17 16.13
C LEU A 166 -23.85 -29.22 15.10
N ARG A 167 -24.91 -28.40 15.26
CA ARG A 167 -25.97 -28.26 14.24
C ARG A 167 -25.44 -27.74 12.91
N ALA A 168 -24.59 -26.72 12.92
CA ALA A 168 -24.01 -26.18 11.70
C ALA A 168 -23.09 -27.21 11.00
N ALA A 169 -22.31 -27.97 11.76
CA ALA A 169 -21.47 -29.04 11.23
C ALA A 169 -22.31 -30.17 10.62
N ALA A 170 -23.38 -30.61 11.30
CA ALA A 170 -24.28 -31.63 10.78
C ALA A 170 -24.95 -31.19 9.47
N GLN A 171 -25.39 -29.93 9.37
CA GLN A 171 -25.96 -29.40 8.13
C GLN A 171 -24.93 -29.36 6.99
N LYS A 172 -23.69 -28.96 7.28
CA LYS A 172 -22.61 -28.97 6.29
C LYS A 172 -22.31 -30.39 5.80
N ASN A 173 -22.25 -31.36 6.71
CA ASN A 173 -22.01 -32.76 6.37
C ASN A 173 -23.12 -33.33 5.48
N ARG A 174 -24.39 -33.04 5.79
CA ARG A 174 -25.52 -33.45 4.92
C ARG A 174 -25.38 -32.90 3.49
N ARG A 175 -25.02 -31.63 3.35
CA ARG A 175 -24.80 -31.01 2.02
C ARG A 175 -23.64 -31.66 1.27
N LEU A 176 -22.54 -31.96 1.96
CA LEU A 176 -21.39 -32.60 1.35
C LEU A 176 -21.68 -34.05 0.93
N LEU A 177 -22.41 -34.81 1.76
CA LEU A 177 -22.85 -36.17 1.42
C LEU A 177 -23.74 -36.18 0.19
N SER A 178 -24.72 -35.28 0.11
CA SER A 178 -25.58 -35.15 -1.08
C SER A 178 -24.77 -34.78 -2.33
N ARG A 179 -23.80 -33.87 -2.21
CA ARG A 179 -22.92 -33.52 -3.34
C ARG A 179 -22.07 -34.71 -3.78
N ASN A 180 -21.56 -35.50 -2.84
CA ASN A 180 -20.76 -36.68 -3.14
C ASN A 180 -21.59 -37.76 -3.83
N ALA A 181 -22.81 -38.03 -3.35
CA ALA A 181 -23.76 -38.94 -4.00
C ALA A 181 -24.07 -38.51 -5.44
N ASN A 182 -24.30 -37.21 -5.66
CA ASN A 182 -24.54 -36.68 -7.02
C ASN A 182 -23.32 -36.86 -7.94
N LEU A 183 -22.10 -36.61 -7.44
CA LEU A 183 -20.87 -36.82 -8.21
C LEU A 183 -20.66 -38.30 -8.55
N GLN A 184 -20.95 -39.20 -7.61
CA GLN A 184 -20.88 -40.64 -7.86
C GLN A 184 -21.91 -41.07 -8.91
N ALA A 185 -23.13 -40.55 -8.86
CA ALA A 185 -24.14 -40.81 -9.88
C ALA A 185 -23.72 -40.30 -11.27
N GLN A 186 -23.15 -39.10 -11.35
CA GLN A 186 -22.62 -38.55 -12.61
C GLN A 186 -21.46 -39.37 -13.16
N LEU A 187 -20.53 -39.81 -12.30
CA LEU A 187 -19.41 -40.67 -12.71
C LEU A 187 -19.92 -42.00 -13.26
N LYS A 188 -20.88 -42.62 -12.58
CA LYS A 188 -21.49 -43.87 -13.04
C LYS A 188 -22.19 -43.67 -14.38
N GLN A 189 -22.97 -42.61 -14.52
CA GLN A 189 -23.64 -42.28 -15.79
C GLN A 189 -22.62 -42.08 -16.91
N MET A 190 -21.52 -41.34 -16.69
CA MET A 190 -20.47 -41.19 -17.69
C MET A 190 -19.77 -42.52 -18.04
N GLN A 191 -19.62 -43.44 -17.09
CA GLN A 191 -19.07 -44.77 -17.33
C GLN A 191 -20.03 -45.61 -18.19
N ASP A 192 -21.32 -45.60 -17.84
CA ASP A 192 -22.36 -46.32 -18.58
C ASP A 192 -22.51 -45.75 -20.01
N ASP A 193 -22.52 -44.41 -20.15
CA ASP A 193 -22.58 -43.72 -21.45
C ASP A 193 -21.38 -44.08 -22.32
N LYS A 194 -20.17 -44.13 -21.73
CA LYS A 194 -18.95 -44.56 -22.45
C LYS A 194 -18.99 -46.03 -22.83
N ALA A 195 -19.49 -46.91 -21.98
CA ALA A 195 -19.60 -48.35 -22.26
C ALA A 195 -20.65 -48.64 -23.36
N SER A 196 -21.64 -47.76 -23.52
CA SER A 196 -22.70 -47.90 -24.54
C SER A 196 -22.33 -47.32 -25.91
N LYS A 197 -21.25 -46.55 -26.02
CA LYS A 197 -20.79 -45.97 -27.29
C LYS A 197 -19.99 -47.01 -28.10
N PRO A 198 -20.35 -47.28 -29.37
CA PRO A 198 -19.52 -48.10 -30.25
C PRO A 198 -18.16 -47.45 -30.49
N ASP A 199 -17.09 -48.23 -30.53
CA ASP A 199 -15.71 -47.75 -30.73
C ASP A 199 -15.55 -46.89 -32.00
N GLU A 200 -16.34 -47.16 -33.04
CA GLU A 200 -16.34 -46.39 -34.29
C GLU A 200 -16.79 -44.93 -34.09
N VAL A 201 -17.77 -44.70 -33.20
CA VAL A 201 -18.26 -43.36 -32.85
C VAL A 201 -17.23 -42.63 -32.00
N LEU A 202 -16.55 -43.34 -31.10
CA LEU A 202 -15.48 -42.77 -30.28
C LEU A 202 -14.27 -42.34 -31.13
N GLN A 203 -13.88 -43.15 -32.12
CA GLN A 203 -12.80 -42.79 -33.04
C GLN A 203 -13.16 -41.60 -33.94
N ALA A 204 -14.42 -41.51 -34.39
CA ALA A 204 -14.91 -40.36 -35.13
C ALA A 204 -14.89 -39.08 -34.29
N GLU A 205 -15.33 -39.13 -33.02
CA GLU A 205 -15.26 -37.99 -32.10
C GLU A 205 -13.80 -37.58 -31.83
N ILE A 206 -12.88 -38.53 -31.61
CA ILE A 206 -11.45 -38.23 -31.42
C ILE A 206 -10.86 -37.56 -32.67
N ALA A 207 -11.23 -38.00 -33.87
CA ALA A 207 -10.73 -37.41 -35.13
C ALA A 207 -11.16 -35.94 -35.32
N THR A 208 -12.25 -35.50 -34.68
CA THR A 208 -12.70 -34.09 -34.72
C THR A 208 -11.95 -33.17 -33.75
N LEU A 209 -11.17 -33.71 -32.81
CA LEU A 209 -10.42 -32.92 -31.85
C LEU A 209 -9.16 -32.30 -32.47
N PRO A 210 -8.66 -31.16 -31.98
CA PRO A 210 -7.36 -30.60 -32.37
C PRO A 210 -6.20 -31.59 -32.16
N PRO A 211 -5.14 -31.58 -33.01
CA PRO A 211 -4.09 -32.61 -33.02
C PRO A 211 -3.42 -32.88 -31.65
N LYS A 212 -3.16 -31.82 -30.88
CA LYS A 212 -2.58 -31.94 -29.53
C LYS A 212 -3.51 -32.65 -28.54
N GLN A 213 -4.83 -32.48 -28.70
CA GLN A 213 -5.83 -33.12 -27.84
C GLN A 213 -6.06 -34.58 -28.25
N GLN A 214 -5.96 -34.89 -29.55
CA GLN A 214 -5.98 -36.29 -30.02
C GLN A 214 -4.84 -37.11 -29.42
N GLU A 215 -3.64 -36.55 -29.40
CA GLU A 215 -2.45 -37.21 -28.86
C GLU A 215 -2.57 -37.47 -27.34
N CYS A 216 -3.10 -36.50 -26.58
CA CYS A 216 -3.37 -36.70 -25.16
C CYS A 216 -4.43 -37.78 -24.87
N VAL A 217 -5.50 -37.85 -25.67
CA VAL A 217 -6.56 -38.87 -25.49
C VAL A 217 -6.06 -40.27 -25.82
N ARG A 218 -5.20 -40.43 -26.84
CA ARG A 218 -4.60 -41.73 -27.23
C ARG A 218 -3.55 -42.26 -26.24
N GLN A 219 -3.03 -41.40 -25.37
CA GLN A 219 -2.03 -41.75 -24.35
C GLN A 219 -2.65 -42.12 -22.99
N CYS A 220 -3.98 -41.99 -22.83
CA CYS A 220 -4.73 -42.33 -21.62
C CYS A 220 -5.41 -43.70 -21.77
#